data_AF-A0A382SCB8-F1
#
_entry.id   AF-A0A382SCB8-F1
#
_cell.length_a   1.000
_cell.length_b   1.000
_cell.length_c   1.000
_cell.angle_alpha   90.00
_cell.angle_beta   90.00
_cell.angle_gamma   90.00
#
_symmetry.space_group_name_H-M   'P 1'
#
loop_
_entity.id
_entity.type
_entity.pdbx_description
1 polymer ?
#
loop_
_entity_poly.entity_id
_entity_poly.type
_entity_poly.pdbx_seq_one_letter_code
_entity_poly.pdbx_strand_id
1 'polypeptide(L)'
;MGINILLGWYVARLLKKFMFISENYADLYLTTKAFRIFVSGLYSMDSYHGEPMIQELLERIREVNDEIDQFRDVFQYMLDEELEEELNATQEEIEED
;
A
#
# COMPACT_ATOMS: atom_id res chain seq x y z
N MET A 1 -6.98 42.37 -7.71
CA MET A 1 -7.35 41.33 -8.71
C MET A 1 -6.18 40.39 -9.06
N GLY A 2 -4.93 40.85 -9.21
CA GLY A 2 -3.79 39.97 -9.55
C GLY A 2 -3.42 38.90 -8.51
N ILE A 3 -3.63 39.16 -7.22
CA ILE A 3 -3.36 38.20 -6.13
C ILE A 3 -4.23 36.94 -6.25
N ASN A 4 -5.49 37.09 -6.65
CA ASN A 4 -6.41 35.94 -6.79
C ASN A 4 -5.99 35.03 -7.96
N ILE A 5 -5.44 35.61 -9.03
CA ILE A 5 -4.92 34.86 -10.19
C ILE A 5 -3.64 34.12 -9.80
N LEU A 6 -2.72 34.77 -9.07
CA LEU A 6 -1.51 34.15 -8.54
C LEU A 6 -1.82 33.01 -7.55
N LEU A 7 -2.80 33.22 -6.66
CA LEU A 7 -3.27 32.18 -5.74
C LEU A 7 -3.88 31.00 -6.49
N GLY A 8 -4.75 31.25 -7.48
CA GLY A 8 -5.33 30.19 -8.30
C GLY A 8 -4.27 29.39 -9.06
N TRP A 9 -3.29 30.07 -9.65
CA TRP A 9 -2.16 29.43 -10.33
C TRP A 9 -1.30 28.59 -9.37
N TYR A 10 -1.02 29.12 -8.17
CA TYR A 10 -0.24 28.42 -7.16
C TYR A 10 -0.96 27.16 -6.66
N VAL A 11 -2.26 27.27 -6.36
CA VAL A 11 -3.10 26.13 -5.95
C VAL A 11 -3.13 25.07 -7.04
N ALA A 12 -3.32 25.45 -8.31
CA ALA A 12 -3.27 24.50 -9.43
C ALA A 12 -1.90 23.80 -9.54
N ARG A 13 -0.80 24.50 -9.27
CA ARG A 13 0.55 23.91 -9.27
C ARG A 13 0.77 22.97 -8.09
N LEU A 14 0.21 23.30 -6.92
CA LEU A 14 0.30 22.48 -5.72
C LEU A 14 -0.55 21.21 -5.85
N LEU A 15 -1.76 21.31 -6.40
CA LEU A 15 -2.62 20.16 -6.72
C LEU A 15 -1.95 19.14 -7.64
N LYS A 16 -1.24 19.60 -8.68
CA LYS A 16 -0.50 18.69 -9.57
C LYS A 16 0.61 17.93 -8.84
N LYS A 17 1.34 18.59 -7.94
CA LYS A 17 2.36 17.91 -7.12
C LYS A 17 1.71 16.93 -6.14
N PHE A 18 0.58 17.31 -5.57
CA PHE A 18 -0.16 16.45 -4.65
C PHE A 18 -0.67 15.19 -5.35
N MET A 19 -1.23 15.28 -6.56
CA MET A 19 -1.63 14.10 -7.36
C MET A 19 -0.44 13.18 -7.63
N PHE A 20 0.71 13.72 -8.06
CA PHE A 20 1.89 12.90 -8.28
C PHE A 20 2.37 12.20 -7.00
N ILE A 21 2.41 12.90 -5.87
CA ILE A 21 2.77 12.29 -4.59
C ILE A 21 1.77 11.18 -4.23
N SER A 22 0.48 11.45 -4.41
CA SER A 22 -0.61 10.51 -4.16
C SER A 22 -0.51 9.23 -4.99
N GLU A 23 -0.21 9.33 -6.29
CA GLU A 23 0.06 8.16 -7.16
C GLU A 23 1.21 7.31 -6.60
N ASN A 24 2.35 7.93 -6.28
CA ASN A 24 3.50 7.18 -5.76
C ASN A 24 3.21 6.49 -4.42
N TYR A 25 2.40 7.10 -3.56
CA TYR A 25 2.01 6.48 -2.29
C TYR A 25 1.01 5.34 -2.49
N ALA A 26 0.09 5.45 -3.46
CA ALA A 26 -0.81 4.37 -3.83
C ALA A 26 -0.01 3.15 -4.34
N ASP A 27 0.96 3.36 -5.23
CA ASP A 27 1.86 2.31 -5.72
C ASP A 27 2.67 1.66 -4.59
N LEU A 28 3.15 2.48 -3.65
CA LEU A 28 3.91 2.00 -2.49
C LEU A 28 3.03 1.10 -1.60
N TYR A 29 1.78 1.50 -1.33
CA TYR A 29 0.84 0.69 -0.57
C TYR A 29 0.59 -0.66 -1.24
N LEU A 30 0.31 -0.69 -2.54
CA LEU A 30 0.09 -1.94 -3.28
C LEU A 30 1.33 -2.84 -3.24
N THR A 31 2.52 -2.26 -3.37
CA THR A 31 3.79 -3.00 -3.27
C THR A 31 4.00 -3.60 -1.89
N THR A 32 3.71 -2.85 -0.83
CA THR A 32 3.83 -3.35 0.55
C THR A 32 2.80 -4.43 0.85
N LYS A 33 1.57 -4.29 0.35
CA LYS A 33 0.51 -5.30 0.44
C LYS A 33 0.93 -6.59 -0.26
N ALA A 34 1.41 -6.51 -1.50
CA ALA A 34 1.93 -7.66 -2.24
C ALA A 34 3.08 -8.36 -1.50
N PHE A 35 4.00 -7.60 -0.92
CA PHE A 35 5.10 -8.15 -0.14
C PHE A 35 4.61 -8.87 1.13
N ARG A 36 3.62 -8.32 1.84
CA ARG A 36 3.00 -8.99 3.00
C ARG A 36 2.39 -10.33 2.61
N ILE A 37 1.63 -10.37 1.52
CA ILE A 37 1.00 -11.61 1.00
C ILE A 37 2.09 -12.64 0.69
N PHE A 38 3.15 -12.23 0.00
CA PHE A 38 4.29 -13.11 -0.30
C PHE A 38 4.97 -13.68 0.95
N VAL A 39 5.26 -12.86 1.97
CA VAL A 39 5.88 -13.36 3.21
C VAL A 39 4.92 -14.25 4.00
N SER A 40 3.61 -13.96 3.97
CA SER A 40 2.59 -14.81 4.58
C SER A 40 2.55 -16.20 3.92
N GLY A 41 2.56 -16.26 2.58
CA GLY A 41 2.64 -17.51 1.84
C GLY A 41 3.98 -18.24 2.02
N LEU A 42 5.08 -17.52 2.21
CA LEU A 42 6.37 -18.15 2.55
C LEU A 42 6.33 -18.80 3.94
N TYR A 43 5.67 -18.15 4.90
CA TYR A 43 5.54 -18.67 6.27
C TYR A 43 4.64 -19.91 6.35
N SER A 44 3.63 -20.04 5.49
CA SER A 44 2.77 -21.24 5.42
C SER A 44 3.46 -22.46 4.80
N MET A 45 4.64 -22.30 4.18
CA MET A 45 5.41 -23.43 3.68
C MET A 45 6.05 -24.20 4.85
N ASP A 46 5.84 -25.52 4.88
CA ASP A 46 6.33 -26.44 5.92
C ASP A 46 7.83 -26.31 6.26
N SER A 47 8.69 -25.86 5.34
CA SER A 47 10.13 -25.71 5.61
C SER A 47 10.52 -24.46 6.40
N TYR A 48 9.62 -23.47 6.48
CA TYR A 48 9.88 -22.17 7.10
C TYR A 48 9.09 -21.98 8.40
N HIS A 49 8.15 -22.89 8.69
CA HIS A 49 7.46 -22.98 9.97
C HIS A 49 8.47 -23.20 11.11
N GLY A 50 8.70 -22.16 11.91
CA GLY A 50 9.54 -22.21 13.11
C GLY A 50 10.84 -21.42 13.03
N GLU A 51 11.14 -20.73 11.92
CA GLU A 51 12.23 -19.75 11.91
C GLU A 51 11.78 -18.44 12.59
N PRO A 52 12.35 -18.08 13.76
CA PRO A 52 11.94 -16.89 14.50
C PRO A 52 12.17 -15.58 13.71
N MET A 53 13.13 -15.59 12.78
CA MET A 53 13.41 -14.46 11.89
C MET A 53 12.25 -14.16 10.93
N ILE A 54 11.58 -15.18 10.41
CA ILE A 54 10.45 -15.01 9.47
C ILE A 54 9.21 -14.53 10.23
N GLN A 55 8.99 -15.03 11.45
CA GLN A 55 7.91 -14.54 12.32
C GLN A 55 8.09 -13.06 12.68
N GLU A 56 9.30 -12.66 13.08
CA GLU A 56 9.61 -11.26 13.40
C GLU A 56 9.49 -10.36 12.16
N LEU A 57 9.87 -10.86 10.98
CA LEU A 57 9.69 -10.15 9.72
C LEU A 57 8.20 -9.96 9.40
N LEU A 58 7.37 -10.99 9.58
CA LEU A 58 5.93 -10.91 9.35
C LEU A 58 5.27 -9.88 10.28
N GLU A 59 5.68 -9.85 11.54
CA GLU A 59 5.19 -8.89 12.53
C GLU A 59 5.57 -7.46 12.15
N ARG A 60 6.82 -7.20 11.77
CA ARG A 60 7.28 -5.89 11.30
C ARG A 60 6.59 -5.43 10.02
N ILE A 61 6.31 -6.35 9.10
CA ILE A 61 5.57 -6.02 7.87
C ILE A 61 4.12 -5.67 8.19
N ARG A 62 3.50 -6.36 9.16
CA ARG A 62 2.14 -6.00 9.63
C ARG A 62 2.12 -4.60 10.23
N GLU A 63 3.07 -4.26 11.10
CA GLU A 63 3.18 -2.91 11.67
C GLU A 63 3.29 -1.83 10.59
N VAL A 64 4.16 -2.05 9.59
CA VAL A 64 4.30 -1.12 8.46
C VAL A 64 3.01 -1.03 7.64
N ASN A 65 2.33 -2.15 7.41
CA ASN A 65 1.09 -2.14 6.65
C ASN A 65 -0.03 -1.40 7.40
N ASP A 66 -0.17 -1.62 8.71
CA ASP A 66 -1.15 -0.92 9.55
C ASP A 66 -0.93 0.61 9.53
N GLU A 67 0.33 1.07 9.48
CA GLU A 67 0.64 2.49 9.29
C GLU A 67 0.26 2.98 7.89
N ILE A 68 0.49 2.20 6.85
CA ILE A 68 0.17 2.58 5.46
C ILE A 68 -1.34 2.48 5.19
N ASP A 69 -2.07 1.60 5.86
CA ASP A 69 -3.53 1.46 5.78
C ASP A 69 -4.25 2.75 6.16
N GLN A 70 -3.68 3.53 7.09
CA GLN A 70 -4.21 4.87 7.43
C GLN A 70 -4.19 5.84 6.24
N PHE A 71 -3.32 5.59 5.27
CA PHE A 71 -3.23 6.37 4.04
C PHE A 71 -4.09 5.80 2.90
N ARG A 72 -4.54 4.53 2.98
CA ARG A 72 -5.44 3.92 2.00
C ARG A 72 -6.68 4.78 1.76
N ASP A 73 -7.30 5.28 2.83
CA ASP A 73 -8.50 6.12 2.73
C ASP A 73 -8.26 7.44 1.98
N VAL A 74 -7.03 7.96 1.99
CA VAL A 74 -6.64 9.17 1.27
C VAL A 74 -6.40 8.87 -0.22
N PHE A 75 -5.99 7.64 -0.53
CA PHE A 75 -5.52 7.24 -1.85
C PHE A 75 -6.44 6.26 -2.58
N GLN A 76 -7.61 5.93 -2.00
CA GLN A 76 -8.58 4.97 -2.55
C GLN A 76 -8.86 5.17 -4.05
N TYR A 77 -8.99 6.41 -4.51
CA TYR A 77 -9.30 6.73 -5.91
C TYR A 77 -8.09 6.70 -6.86
N MET A 78 -6.90 6.44 -6.33
CA MET A 78 -5.63 6.44 -7.05
C MET A 78 -4.97 5.05 -7.02
N LEU A 79 -5.55 4.10 -6.29
CA LEU A 79 -5.14 2.70 -6.31
C LEU A 79 -5.53 2.07 -7.64
N ASP A 80 -4.65 1.19 -8.14
CA ASP A 80 -4.96 0.28 -9.23
C ASP A 80 -5.94 -0.79 -8.70
N GLU A 81 -7.21 -0.64 -9.06
CA GLU A 81 -8.32 -1.48 -8.58
C GLU A 81 -8.16 -2.95 -9.03
N GLU A 82 -7.66 -3.19 -10.24
CA GLU A 82 -7.43 -4.54 -10.76
C GLU A 82 -6.34 -5.25 -9.96
N LEU A 83 -5.23 -4.56 -9.70
CA LEU A 83 -4.14 -5.10 -8.89
C LEU A 83 -4.58 -5.28 -7.43
N GLU A 84 -5.38 -4.38 -6.88
CA GLU A 84 -5.87 -4.51 -5.51
C GLU A 84 -6.78 -5.72 -5.34
N GLU A 85 -7.69 -5.96 -6.29
CA GLU A 85 -8.56 -7.14 -6.32
C GLU A 85 -7.76 -8.44 -6.44
N GLU A 86 -6.75 -8.49 -7.32
CA GLU A 86 -5.87 -9.66 -7.47
C GLU A 86 -5.13 -9.99 -6.16
N LEU A 87 -4.60 -8.96 -5.49
CA LEU A 87 -3.92 -9.13 -4.21
C LEU A 87 -4.89 -9.58 -3.10
N ASN A 88 -6.13 -9.08 -3.08
CA ASN A 88 -7.15 -9.54 -2.13
C ASN A 88 -7.49 -11.01 -2.35
N ALA A 89 -7.74 -11.42 -3.60
CA ALA A 89 -8.03 -12.82 -3.92
C ALA A 89 -6.88 -13.75 -3.51
N THR A 90 -5.64 -13.35 -3.78
CA THR A 90 -4.44 -14.12 -3.36
C THR A 90 -4.35 -14.25 -1.84
N GLN A 91 -4.68 -13.19 -1.11
CA GLN A 91 -4.67 -13.23 0.35
C GLN A 91 -5.74 -14.19 0.89
N GLU A 92 -6.96 -14.15 0.33
CA GLU A 92 -8.06 -15.06 0.69
C GLU A 92 -7.68 -16.52 0.45
N GLU A 93 -7.04 -16.85 -0.68
CA GLU A 93 -6.56 -18.20 -0.97
C GLU A 93 -5.55 -18.70 0.08
N ILE A 94 -4.61 -17.85 0.53
CA ILE A 94 -3.62 -18.21 1.55
C ILE A 94 -4.24 -18.39 2.94
N GLU A 95 -5.32 -17.67 3.24
CA GLU A 95 -6.03 -17.77 4.54
C GLU A 95 -6.97 -18.98 4.62
N GLU A 96 -7.35 -19.58 3.49
CA GLU A 96 -8.18 -20.79 3.41
C GLU A 96 -7.40 -22.13 3.49
N ASP A 97 -6.08 -22.12 3.23
CA ASP A 97 -5.17 -23.28 3.33
C ASP A 97 -4.59 -23.49 4.75
#